data_AF-A0A382W8J2-F1
#
_entry.id   AF-A0A382W8J2-F1
#
_cell.length_a   1.000
_cell.length_b   1.000
_cell.length_c   1.000
_cell.angle_alpha   90.00
_cell.angle_beta   90.00
_cell.angle_gamma   90.00
#
_symmetry.space_group_name_H-M   'P 1'
#
loop_
_entity.id
_entity.type
_entity.pdbx_description
1 polymer ?
#
loop_
_entity_poly.entity_id
_entity_poly.type
_entity_poly.pdbx_seq_one_letter_code
_entity_poly.pdbx_strand_id
1 'polypeptide(L)'
;MKVRDERGLSLVELMISLAIGSLITAGVVQLYTANSATYSLVMGQSRMQESARFALAFISRDIQRADHRGCFSNNMQLNWTIANPVNLPYEFDLRFGVAGYNGTVGANWIPSLNPIPAANQGFVANTGINKGAIVTGTDVLTVRSIVQQATENRLAVAMPTSREDIQIIGPSAQVADLAFNNGDLALIHDCEKATIFHVTGINVSAAPTYQIQHSTDPIDSWRNNFLTLAVKNTFGTAAAVSGIETHTYFIAPGTGQNNRGDTPLALWRKS
;
A
#
# COMPACT_ATOMS: atom_id res chain seq x y z
N MET A 1 4.38 -84.40 28.93
CA MET A 1 4.97 -83.17 28.36
C MET A 1 5.78 -83.59 27.14
N LYS A 2 5.27 -83.38 25.92
CA LYS A 2 5.95 -83.74 24.67
C LYS A 2 6.74 -82.51 24.23
N VAL A 3 8.06 -82.54 24.34
CA VAL A 3 8.94 -81.50 23.80
C VAL A 3 8.92 -81.68 22.28
N ARG A 4 8.51 -80.64 21.54
CA ARG A 4 8.59 -80.62 20.07
C ARG A 4 10.03 -80.33 19.70
N ASP A 5 10.62 -81.16 18.83
CA ASP A 5 11.90 -80.86 18.19
C ASP A 5 11.75 -79.63 17.30
N GLU A 6 12.59 -78.62 17.54
CA GLU A 6 12.74 -77.49 16.64
C GLU A 6 13.57 -77.94 15.43
N ARG A 7 12.92 -78.02 14.26
CA ARG A 7 13.62 -78.23 13.00
C ARG A 7 14.41 -76.96 12.67
N GLY A 8 15.74 -77.05 12.61
CA GLY A 8 16.61 -75.94 12.23
C GLY A 8 16.29 -75.38 10.84
N LEU A 9 16.50 -74.08 10.67
CA LEU A 9 16.25 -73.35 9.42
C LEU A 9 17.23 -73.76 8.32
N SER A 10 16.72 -73.94 7.10
CA SER A 10 17.55 -74.14 5.91
C SER A 10 18.21 -72.82 5.48
N LEU A 11 19.45 -72.88 4.97
CA LEU A 11 20.16 -71.73 4.40
C LEU A 11 19.33 -71.03 3.30
N VAL A 12 18.54 -71.80 2.54
CA VAL A 12 17.62 -71.27 1.52
C VAL A 12 16.45 -70.51 2.14
N GLU A 13 15.90 -70.96 3.27
CA GLU A 13 14.82 -70.26 3.97
C GLU A 13 15.29 -68.91 4.53
N LEU A 14 16.53 -68.83 5.00
CA LEU A 14 17.15 -67.58 5.44
C LEU A 14 17.36 -66.61 4.28
N MET A 15 17.85 -67.10 3.14
CA MET A 15 18.03 -66.28 1.92
C MET A 15 16.71 -65.72 1.41
N ILE A 16 15.65 -66.53 1.37
CA ILE A 16 14.31 -66.10 0.94
C ILE A 16 13.74 -65.06 1.93
N SER A 17 13.89 -65.30 3.24
CA SER A 17 13.40 -64.37 4.28
C SER A 17 14.08 -63.01 4.19
N LEU A 18 15.40 -62.98 3.94
CA LEU A 18 16.16 -61.74 3.76
C LEU A 18 15.77 -61.02 2.46
N ALA A 19 15.58 -61.75 1.37
CA ALA A 19 15.14 -61.17 0.10
C ALA A 19 13.77 -60.50 0.23
N ILE A 20 12.78 -61.21 0.81
CA ILE A 20 11.43 -60.67 1.05
C ILE A 20 11.49 -59.50 2.04
N GLY A 21 12.25 -59.62 3.13
CA GLY A 21 12.43 -58.54 4.09
C GLY A 21 13.00 -57.27 3.46
N SER A 22 14.01 -57.40 2.59
CA SER A 22 14.61 -56.26 1.87
C SER A 22 13.65 -55.60 0.86
N LEU A 23 12.82 -56.41 0.18
CA LEU A 23 11.83 -55.90 -0.77
C LEU A 23 10.74 -55.10 -0.06
N ILE A 24 10.25 -55.60 1.08
CA ILE A 24 9.25 -54.92 1.89
C ILE A 24 9.82 -53.61 2.45
N THR A 25 11.03 -53.63 3.02
CA THR A 25 11.64 -52.40 3.57
C THR A 25 11.89 -51.36 2.48
N ALA A 26 12.35 -51.75 1.29
CA ALA A 26 12.49 -50.84 0.15
C ALA A 26 11.15 -50.21 -0.24
N GLY A 27 10.07 -50.99 -0.31
CA GLY A 27 8.73 -50.48 -0.59
C GLY A 27 8.22 -49.50 0.47
N VAL A 28 8.45 -49.79 1.75
CA VAL A 28 8.07 -48.91 2.86
C VAL A 28 8.84 -47.59 2.82
N VAL A 29 10.15 -47.61 2.53
CA VAL A 29 10.96 -46.39 2.37
C VAL A 29 10.44 -45.54 1.20
N GLN A 30 10.09 -46.16 0.07
CA GLN A 30 9.51 -45.45 -1.06
C GLN A 30 8.16 -44.80 -0.71
N LEU A 31 7.29 -45.53 0.00
CA LEU A 31 6.01 -44.99 0.46
C LEU A 31 6.20 -43.82 1.43
N TYR A 32 7.14 -43.95 2.37
CA TYR A 32 7.45 -42.89 3.34
C TYR A 32 7.97 -41.63 2.65
N THR A 33 8.91 -41.76 1.71
CA THR A 33 9.46 -40.63 0.95
C THR A 33 8.38 -39.94 0.10
N ALA A 34 7.51 -40.71 -0.57
CA ALA A 34 6.38 -40.17 -1.32
C ALA A 34 5.38 -39.42 -0.41
N ASN A 35 5.08 -39.98 0.77
CA ASN A 35 4.20 -39.34 1.75
C ASN A 35 4.81 -38.05 2.32
N SER A 36 6.10 -38.05 2.62
CA SER A 36 6.82 -36.86 3.11
C SER A 36 6.84 -35.74 2.07
N ALA A 37 7.09 -36.07 0.80
CA ALA A 37 7.01 -35.10 -0.30
C ALA A 37 5.60 -34.54 -0.46
N THR A 38 4.58 -35.41 -0.42
CA THR A 38 3.17 -35.01 -0.50
C THR A 38 2.77 -34.09 0.67
N TYR A 39 3.17 -34.44 1.89
CA TYR A 39 2.94 -33.61 3.07
C TYR A 39 3.55 -32.21 2.93
N SER A 40 4.80 -32.14 2.44
CA SER A 40 5.49 -30.86 2.21
C SER A 40 4.77 -29.99 1.17
N LEU A 41 4.26 -30.61 0.10
CA LEU A 41 3.47 -29.92 -0.93
C LEU A 41 2.15 -29.37 -0.37
N VAL A 42 1.40 -30.20 0.36
CA VAL A 42 0.13 -29.78 1.00
C VAL A 42 0.34 -28.66 2.01
N MET A 43 1.42 -28.73 2.79
CA MET A 43 1.80 -27.66 3.73
C MET A 43 2.17 -26.37 2.99
N GLY A 44 2.94 -26.46 1.90
CA GLY A 44 3.29 -25.31 1.06
C GLY A 44 2.06 -24.65 0.44
N GLN A 45 1.14 -25.45 -0.08
CA GLN A 45 -0.13 -24.97 -0.65
C GLN A 45 -1.01 -24.30 0.42
N SER A 46 -1.12 -24.90 1.60
CA SER A 46 -1.88 -24.33 2.72
C SER A 46 -1.32 -22.96 3.14
N ARG A 47 0.00 -22.83 3.23
CA ARG A 47 0.67 -21.55 3.54
C ARG A 47 0.45 -20.50 2.45
N MET A 48 0.48 -20.89 1.18
CA MET A 48 0.19 -19.99 0.05
C MET A 48 -1.26 -19.49 0.10
N GLN A 49 -2.23 -20.38 0.34
CA GLN A 49 -3.64 -20.01 0.44
C GLN A 49 -3.90 -19.07 1.60
N GLU A 50 -3.28 -19.32 2.75
CA GLU A 50 -3.41 -18.44 3.91
C GLU A 50 -2.77 -17.06 3.65
N SER A 51 -1.60 -17.02 3.00
CA SER A 51 -0.95 -15.77 2.60
C SER A 51 -1.81 -14.98 1.59
N ALA A 52 -2.44 -15.67 0.64
CA ALA A 52 -3.38 -15.07 -0.30
C ALA A 52 -4.62 -14.50 0.41
N ARG A 53 -5.17 -15.23 1.39
CA ARG A 53 -6.29 -14.75 2.21
C ARG A 53 -5.91 -13.46 2.97
N PHE A 54 -4.73 -13.41 3.56
CA PHE A 54 -4.24 -12.18 4.21
C PHE A 54 -4.09 -11.02 3.22
N ALA A 55 -3.42 -11.25 2.09
CA ALA A 55 -3.23 -10.23 1.05
C ALA A 55 -4.56 -9.65 0.56
N LEU A 56 -5.53 -10.50 0.24
CA LEU A 56 -6.86 -10.08 -0.19
C LEU A 56 -7.63 -9.33 0.92
N ALA A 57 -7.43 -9.69 2.19
CA ALA A 57 -8.04 -8.97 3.30
C ALA A 57 -7.46 -7.56 3.46
N PHE A 58 -6.16 -7.35 3.23
CA PHE A 58 -5.55 -6.01 3.21
C PHE A 58 -6.08 -5.19 2.04
N ILE A 59 -6.02 -5.74 0.82
CA ILE A 59 -6.51 -5.07 -0.39
C ILE A 59 -7.99 -4.69 -0.24
N SER A 60 -8.83 -5.60 0.25
CA SER A 60 -10.26 -5.36 0.45
C SER A 60 -10.52 -4.21 1.43
N ARG A 61 -9.81 -4.17 2.56
CA ARG A 61 -9.94 -3.07 3.54
C ARG A 61 -9.54 -1.72 2.95
N ASP A 62 -8.46 -1.68 2.17
CA ASP A 62 -8.02 -0.44 1.53
C ASP A 62 -9.01 0.00 0.45
N ILE A 63 -9.49 -0.92 -0.40
CA ILE A 63 -10.48 -0.63 -1.46
C ILE A 63 -11.80 -0.13 -0.86
N GLN A 64 -12.23 -0.64 0.30
CA GLN A 64 -13.43 -0.13 0.99
C GLN A 64 -13.31 1.35 1.39
N ARG A 65 -12.10 1.88 1.49
CA ARG A 65 -11.82 3.30 1.78
C ARG A 65 -11.53 4.11 0.52
N ALA A 66 -11.44 3.46 -0.65
CA ALA A 66 -11.10 4.13 -1.89
C ALA A 66 -12.05 5.28 -2.19
N ASP A 67 -11.48 6.39 -2.69
CA ASP A 67 -12.21 7.64 -2.99
C ASP A 67 -12.90 8.28 -1.78
N HIS A 68 -12.60 7.84 -0.56
CA HIS A 68 -13.09 8.53 0.63
C HIS A 68 -12.43 9.90 0.74
N ARG A 69 -13.25 10.96 0.69
CA ARG A 69 -12.85 12.38 0.70
C ARG A 69 -13.62 13.16 1.78
N GLY A 70 -13.87 12.52 2.93
CA GLY A 70 -14.68 13.06 4.00
C GLY A 70 -16.17 13.06 3.64
N CYS A 71 -16.90 14.12 4.00
CA CYS A 71 -18.28 14.25 3.56
C CYS A 71 -18.44 14.67 2.09
N PHE A 72 -17.34 15.07 1.40
CA PHE A 72 -17.29 15.25 -0.05
C PHE A 72 -17.18 13.90 -0.79
N SER A 73 -18.05 12.94 -0.49
CA SER A 73 -17.99 11.56 -1.02
C SER A 73 -18.97 11.29 -2.17
N ASN A 74 -19.48 12.35 -2.82
CA ASN A 74 -20.35 12.24 -3.99
C ASN A 74 -19.55 12.39 -5.31
N ASN A 75 -20.20 12.09 -6.45
CA ASN A 75 -19.63 12.24 -7.80
C ASN A 75 -19.46 13.72 -8.23
N MET A 76 -19.23 14.63 -7.28
CA MET A 76 -18.92 16.03 -7.57
C MET A 76 -17.48 16.18 -8.04
N GLN A 77 -17.27 17.17 -8.90
CA GLN A 77 -15.96 17.43 -9.48
C GLN A 77 -15.00 17.96 -8.40
N LEU A 78 -13.93 17.21 -8.17
CA LEU A 78 -12.82 17.62 -7.32
C LEU A 78 -12.10 18.81 -7.96
N ASN A 79 -11.79 19.83 -7.16
CA ASN A 79 -11.01 20.98 -7.61
C ASN A 79 -9.54 20.84 -7.25
N TRP A 80 -8.68 21.59 -7.92
CA TRP A 80 -7.26 21.67 -7.62
C TRP A 80 -6.74 23.06 -7.93
N THR A 81 -5.81 23.56 -7.12
CA THR A 81 -5.11 24.82 -7.37
C THR A 81 -3.90 24.65 -8.29
N ILE A 82 -3.50 23.40 -8.58
CA ILE A 82 -2.24 23.08 -9.26
C ILE A 82 -2.23 23.56 -10.72
N ALA A 83 -1.12 24.15 -11.15
CA ALA A 83 -0.99 24.81 -12.47
C ALA A 83 -1.20 23.88 -13.67
N ASN A 84 -0.81 22.62 -13.56
CA ASN A 84 -1.07 21.61 -14.58
C ASN A 84 -1.56 20.32 -13.94
N PRO A 85 -2.87 20.00 -13.99
CA PRO A 85 -3.42 18.80 -13.37
C PRO A 85 -3.03 17.50 -14.07
N VAL A 86 -2.39 17.55 -15.24
CA VAL A 86 -1.76 16.38 -15.85
C VAL A 86 -0.49 15.99 -15.08
N ASN A 87 0.12 16.93 -14.38
CA ASN A 87 1.30 16.71 -13.54
C ASN A 87 0.96 16.33 -12.10
N LEU A 88 -0.33 16.11 -11.79
CA LEU A 88 -0.72 15.58 -10.50
C LEU A 88 -0.02 14.21 -10.32
N PRO A 89 0.83 14.06 -9.30
CA PRO A 89 1.39 12.76 -8.92
C PRO A 89 0.30 11.74 -8.76
N TYR A 90 0.60 10.51 -9.17
CA TYR A 90 -0.36 9.46 -8.99
C TYR A 90 -0.65 9.23 -7.51
N GLU A 91 0.23 9.51 -6.56
CA GLU A 91 0.01 9.30 -5.12
C GLU A 91 -0.96 10.29 -4.49
N PHE A 92 -1.24 11.42 -5.15
CA PHE A 92 -2.16 12.43 -4.62
C PHE A 92 -3.38 12.65 -5.53
N ASP A 93 -3.51 11.85 -6.59
CA ASP A 93 -4.60 11.95 -7.56
C ASP A 93 -5.91 11.31 -7.03
N LEU A 94 -6.63 12.07 -6.21
CA LEU A 94 -7.97 11.70 -5.71
C LEU A 94 -9.09 11.81 -6.76
N ARG A 95 -8.78 12.03 -8.05
CA ARG A 95 -9.78 11.84 -9.13
C ARG A 95 -10.11 10.36 -9.34
N PHE A 96 -9.17 9.48 -8.97
CA PHE A 96 -9.30 8.04 -9.12
C PHE A 96 -8.93 7.33 -7.79
N GLY A 97 -9.93 7.02 -6.98
CA GLY A 97 -9.74 6.28 -5.73
C GLY A 97 -9.07 4.91 -5.90
N VAL A 98 -9.24 4.27 -7.07
CA VAL A 98 -8.50 3.06 -7.47
C VAL A 98 -7.94 3.26 -8.86
N ALA A 99 -6.66 2.94 -9.06
CA ALA A 99 -6.06 2.87 -10.39
C ALA A 99 -5.15 1.64 -10.53
N GLY A 100 -5.30 0.94 -11.65
CA GLY A 100 -4.43 -0.14 -12.07
C GLY A 100 -3.45 0.31 -13.14
N TYR A 101 -2.26 -0.26 -13.10
CA TYR A 101 -1.14 0.05 -13.98
C TYR A 101 -0.63 -1.27 -14.54
N ASN A 102 -0.83 -1.51 -15.83
CA ASN A 102 -0.45 -2.77 -16.45
C ASN A 102 1.06 -2.78 -16.73
N GLY A 103 1.75 -3.79 -16.21
CA GLY A 103 3.18 -3.96 -16.38
C GLY A 103 3.54 -4.33 -17.81
N THR A 104 4.56 -3.67 -18.34
CA THR A 104 5.17 -3.99 -19.63
C THR A 104 6.65 -4.30 -19.44
N VAL A 105 7.29 -4.85 -20.48
CA VAL A 105 8.73 -5.14 -20.44
C VAL A 105 9.55 -3.85 -20.21
N GLY A 106 10.66 -3.99 -19.48
CA GLY A 106 11.57 -2.86 -19.23
C GLY A 106 11.12 -1.88 -18.13
N ALA A 107 10.38 -2.34 -17.12
CA ALA A 107 9.92 -1.53 -15.98
C ALA A 107 9.08 -0.31 -16.40
N ASN A 108 8.12 -0.54 -17.30
CA ASN A 108 7.18 0.47 -17.78
C ASN A 108 5.74 0.02 -17.49
N TRP A 109 4.85 0.99 -17.33
CA TRP A 109 3.44 0.73 -17.02
C TRP A 109 2.49 1.54 -17.90
N ILE A 110 1.29 1.00 -18.12
CA ILE A 110 0.21 1.65 -18.85
C ILE A 110 -1.05 1.68 -17.96
N PRO A 111 -1.61 2.86 -17.63
CA PRO A 111 -1.09 4.21 -17.89
C PRO A 111 0.30 4.42 -17.25
N SER A 112 1.02 5.49 -17.63
CA SER A 112 2.37 5.72 -17.10
C SER A 112 2.36 5.94 -15.59
N LEU A 113 2.98 5.03 -14.83
CA LEU A 113 3.21 5.22 -13.40
C LEU A 113 4.40 6.19 -13.24
N ASN A 114 4.22 7.48 -13.00
CA ASN A 114 5.34 8.41 -12.83
C ASN A 114 5.59 8.66 -11.34
N PRO A 115 6.72 8.21 -10.76
CA PRO A 115 6.94 8.32 -9.32
C PRO A 115 7.18 9.78 -8.94
N ILE A 116 6.84 10.13 -7.69
CA ILE A 116 7.29 11.39 -7.10
C ILE A 116 8.82 11.46 -7.23
N PRO A 117 9.41 12.55 -7.76
CA PRO A 117 10.85 12.69 -7.90
C PRO A 117 11.56 12.40 -6.56
N ALA A 118 12.48 11.45 -6.58
CA ALA A 118 13.30 11.12 -5.41
C ALA A 118 14.26 12.29 -5.13
N ALA A 119 13.87 13.16 -4.19
CA ALA A 119 14.58 14.34 -3.72
C ALA A 119 14.61 15.56 -4.68
N ASN A 120 14.54 16.76 -4.07
CA ASN A 120 14.72 18.10 -4.67
C ASN A 120 13.53 18.79 -5.38
N GLN A 121 12.27 18.37 -5.17
CA GLN A 121 11.10 19.03 -5.77
C GLN A 121 9.90 19.22 -4.80
N GLY A 122 10.17 19.39 -3.49
CA GLY A 122 9.13 19.72 -2.50
C GLY A 122 8.66 18.58 -1.60
N PHE A 123 8.66 17.31 -2.07
CA PHE A 123 8.23 16.18 -1.25
C PHE A 123 9.34 15.58 -0.37
N VAL A 124 8.96 15.02 0.78
CA VAL A 124 9.87 14.28 1.68
C VAL A 124 10.53 13.12 0.91
N ALA A 125 11.84 12.93 1.04
CA ALA A 125 12.56 11.85 0.35
C ALA A 125 11.90 10.47 0.59
N ASN A 126 11.80 9.64 -0.45
CA ASN A 126 11.15 8.31 -0.46
C ASN A 126 9.61 8.28 -0.35
N THR A 127 8.92 9.41 -0.55
CA THR A 127 7.44 9.45 -0.64
C THR A 127 6.88 8.60 -1.80
N GLY A 128 7.60 8.47 -2.93
CA GLY A 128 7.16 7.69 -4.10
C GLY A 128 7.59 6.22 -4.13
N ILE A 129 6.99 5.42 -5.02
CA ILE A 129 7.41 4.02 -5.23
C ILE A 129 8.78 3.93 -5.93
N ASN A 130 9.65 3.03 -5.47
CA ASN A 130 10.87 2.70 -6.20
C ASN A 130 10.57 1.72 -7.33
N LYS A 131 10.39 2.24 -8.56
CA LYS A 131 10.16 1.42 -9.76
C LYS A 131 11.20 0.33 -9.99
N GLY A 132 12.46 0.58 -9.63
CA GLY A 132 13.54 -0.39 -9.81
C GLY A 132 13.41 -1.62 -8.92
N ALA A 133 12.60 -1.54 -7.87
CA ALA A 133 12.30 -2.68 -7.00
C ALA A 133 11.16 -3.55 -7.55
N ILE A 134 10.33 -3.04 -8.47
CA ILE A 134 9.17 -3.74 -9.01
C ILE A 134 9.64 -4.73 -10.08
N VAL A 135 9.13 -5.96 -10.02
CA VAL A 135 9.40 -6.97 -11.04
C VAL A 135 8.87 -6.49 -12.39
N THR A 136 9.72 -6.47 -13.41
CA THR A 136 9.36 -6.04 -14.76
C THR A 136 8.22 -6.89 -15.33
N GLY A 137 7.23 -6.25 -15.96
CA GLY A 137 6.07 -6.93 -16.52
C GLY A 137 4.98 -7.29 -15.50
N THR A 138 5.12 -6.91 -14.23
CA THR A 138 4.06 -7.09 -13.22
C THR A 138 3.22 -5.82 -13.06
N ASP A 139 1.95 -6.02 -12.76
CA ASP A 139 0.98 -4.94 -12.59
C ASP A 139 1.12 -4.27 -11.23
N VAL A 140 0.69 -3.01 -11.16
CA VAL A 140 0.63 -2.22 -9.93
C VAL A 140 -0.80 -1.78 -9.69
N LEU A 141 -1.28 -1.95 -8.46
CA LEU A 141 -2.58 -1.47 -8.00
C LEU A 141 -2.35 -0.34 -7.00
N THR A 142 -3.06 0.76 -7.18
CA THR A 142 -3.02 1.90 -6.26
C THR A 142 -4.42 2.19 -5.75
N VAL A 143 -4.52 2.42 -4.45
CA VAL A 143 -5.75 2.78 -3.76
C VAL A 143 -5.49 4.05 -2.97
N ARG A 144 -6.43 5.01 -3.04
CA ARG A 144 -6.25 6.35 -2.49
C ARG A 144 -7.47 6.78 -1.73
N SER A 145 -7.23 7.48 -0.64
CA SER A 145 -8.25 8.10 0.20
C SER A 145 -7.64 9.28 0.94
N ILE A 146 -8.46 10.06 1.64
CA ILE A 146 -7.93 10.93 2.69
C ILE A 146 -7.53 10.10 3.90
N VAL A 147 -6.55 10.59 4.65
CA VAL A 147 -6.17 9.99 5.94
C VAL A 147 -7.36 10.05 6.89
N GLN A 148 -7.75 8.91 7.44
CA GLN A 148 -8.80 8.82 8.46
C GLN A 148 -8.20 9.02 9.84
N GLN A 149 -8.46 10.16 10.46
CA GLN A 149 -8.02 10.48 11.83
C GLN A 149 -9.21 10.47 12.79
N ALA A 150 -8.95 10.14 14.07
CA ALA A 150 -10.00 10.15 15.10
C ALA A 150 -10.55 11.57 15.34
N THR A 151 -9.71 12.58 15.16
CA THR A 151 -10.06 14.01 15.24
C THR A 151 -9.63 14.68 13.94
N GLU A 152 -10.57 15.32 13.24
CA GLU A 152 -10.30 16.03 11.98
C GLU A 152 -9.56 17.35 12.22
N ASN A 153 -8.68 17.74 11.29
CA ASN A 153 -8.07 19.07 11.30
C ASN A 153 -9.07 20.12 10.79
N ARG A 154 -10.01 20.53 11.64
CA ARG A 154 -11.06 21.49 11.27
C ARG A 154 -10.53 22.91 11.25
N LEU A 155 -11.13 23.75 10.40
CA LEU A 155 -10.86 25.18 10.37
C LEU A 155 -11.16 25.82 11.73
N ALA A 156 -10.15 26.49 12.30
CA ALA A 156 -10.28 27.30 13.50
C ALA A 156 -11.13 28.56 13.23
N VAL A 157 -11.00 29.12 12.02
CA VAL A 157 -11.65 30.35 11.58
C VAL A 157 -12.18 30.14 10.15
N ALA A 158 -13.36 30.69 9.85
CA ALA A 158 -13.90 30.68 8.50
C ALA A 158 -13.00 31.50 7.56
N MET A 159 -12.97 31.15 6.26
CA MET A 159 -12.15 31.81 5.25
C MET A 159 -13.02 32.72 4.36
N PRO A 160 -13.15 34.04 4.64
CA PRO A 160 -14.13 34.91 3.99
C PRO A 160 -13.94 35.07 2.48
N THR A 161 -12.71 34.90 1.97
CA THR A 161 -12.42 34.88 0.54
C THR A 161 -11.90 33.53 0.05
N SER A 162 -11.61 32.59 0.96
CA SER A 162 -10.99 31.30 0.66
C SER A 162 -9.65 31.44 -0.06
N ARG A 163 -8.91 32.51 0.26
CA ARG A 163 -7.56 32.82 -0.26
C ARG A 163 -6.55 33.04 0.84
N GLU A 164 -7.03 33.25 2.07
CA GLU A 164 -6.23 33.45 3.27
C GLU A 164 -5.43 32.18 3.61
N ASP A 165 -4.41 32.31 4.46
CA ASP A 165 -3.78 31.12 5.03
C ASP A 165 -4.79 30.33 5.87
N ILE A 166 -4.72 29.00 5.78
CA ILE A 166 -5.69 28.10 6.38
C ILE A 166 -5.35 27.91 7.85
N GLN A 167 -6.22 28.37 8.74
CA GLN A 167 -6.06 28.18 10.18
C GLN A 167 -6.86 26.97 10.64
N ILE A 168 -6.19 25.97 11.22
CA ILE A 168 -6.81 24.72 11.69
C ILE A 168 -6.54 24.49 13.17
N ILE A 169 -7.42 23.68 13.78
CA ILE A 169 -7.18 23.02 15.07
C ILE A 169 -6.83 21.56 14.77
N GLY A 170 -5.58 21.17 15.03
CA GLY A 170 -5.11 19.81 14.84
C GLY A 170 -5.50 18.87 15.99
N PRO A 171 -5.29 17.55 15.85
CA PRO A 171 -5.62 16.54 16.85
C PRO A 171 -4.73 16.63 18.11
N SER A 172 -3.53 17.19 17.97
CA SER A 172 -2.54 17.29 19.03
C SER A 172 -1.67 18.55 18.87
N ALA A 173 -0.64 18.68 19.73
CA ALA A 173 0.36 19.74 19.65
C ALA A 173 1.52 19.43 18.66
N GLN A 174 1.55 18.27 18.01
CA GLN A 174 2.61 17.87 17.10
C GLN A 174 2.21 18.00 15.62
N VAL A 175 3.04 18.69 14.82
CA VAL A 175 2.83 18.84 13.37
C VAL A 175 2.77 17.48 12.65
N ALA A 176 3.53 16.49 13.15
CA ALA A 176 3.52 15.13 12.60
C ALA A 176 2.13 14.48 12.63
N ASP A 177 1.26 14.89 13.56
CA ASP A 177 -0.08 14.32 13.71
C ASP A 177 -1.08 14.92 12.71
N LEU A 178 -0.71 15.94 11.93
CA LEU A 178 -1.55 16.48 10.85
C LEU A 178 -1.72 15.49 9.68
N ALA A 179 -0.82 14.51 9.55
CA ALA A 179 -0.74 13.53 8.47
C ALA A 179 -0.45 14.11 7.06
N PHE A 180 0.18 15.28 7.01
CA PHE A 180 0.79 15.88 5.82
C PHE A 180 1.89 16.85 6.27
N ASN A 181 2.89 17.08 5.42
CA ASN A 181 4.03 17.94 5.72
C ASN A 181 4.08 19.15 4.80
N ASN A 182 5.03 20.05 5.09
CA ASN A 182 5.39 21.10 4.14
C ASN A 182 5.89 20.47 2.82
N GLY A 183 5.37 20.96 1.70
CA GLY A 183 5.65 20.46 0.36
C GLY A 183 4.76 19.30 -0.11
N ASP A 184 3.90 18.76 0.77
CA ASP A 184 2.92 17.75 0.37
C ASP A 184 1.68 18.40 -0.27
N LEU A 185 0.90 17.60 -1.00
CA LEU A 185 -0.44 17.99 -1.43
C LEU A 185 -1.46 17.58 -0.35
N ALA A 186 -2.31 18.52 0.04
CA ALA A 186 -3.38 18.31 1.00
C ALA A 186 -4.75 18.59 0.36
N LEU A 187 -5.80 18.10 1.01
CA LEU A 187 -7.18 18.33 0.61
C LEU A 187 -7.88 19.21 1.65
N ILE A 188 -8.40 20.36 1.24
CA ILE A 188 -9.40 21.09 2.03
C ILE A 188 -10.80 20.72 1.53
N HIS A 189 -11.69 20.34 2.44
CA HIS A 189 -13.03 19.86 2.07
C HIS A 189 -14.11 20.22 3.09
N ASP A 190 -15.33 20.35 2.58
CA ASP A 190 -16.59 20.26 3.31
C ASP A 190 -17.58 19.40 2.49
N CYS A 191 -18.85 19.37 2.88
CA CYS A 191 -19.81 18.49 2.21
C CYS A 191 -20.30 19.01 0.85
N GLU A 192 -19.89 20.21 0.44
CA GLU A 192 -20.25 20.83 -0.84
C GLU A 192 -19.08 20.87 -1.82
N LYS A 193 -17.84 20.99 -1.34
CA LYS A 193 -16.67 21.21 -2.18
C LYS A 193 -15.40 20.64 -1.54
N ALA A 194 -14.48 20.21 -2.40
CA ALA A 194 -13.15 19.84 -2.00
C ALA A 194 -12.11 20.29 -3.03
N THR A 195 -10.94 20.71 -2.53
CA THR A 195 -9.86 21.25 -3.35
C THR A 195 -8.53 20.68 -2.90
N ILE A 196 -7.80 20.08 -3.83
CA ILE A 196 -6.39 19.71 -3.65
C ILE A 196 -5.54 20.98 -3.78
N PHE A 197 -4.64 21.20 -2.84
CA PHE A 197 -3.70 22.31 -2.88
C PHE A 197 -2.31 21.89 -2.39
N HIS A 198 -1.29 22.64 -2.79
CA HIS A 198 0.08 22.43 -2.36
C HIS A 198 0.35 23.20 -1.08
N VAL A 199 0.85 22.49 -0.06
CA VAL A 199 1.22 23.07 1.23
C VAL A 199 2.60 23.72 1.08
N THR A 200 2.67 25.04 1.12
CA THR A 200 3.93 25.78 0.99
C THR A 200 4.60 26.11 2.33
N GLY A 201 3.88 25.89 3.44
CA GLY A 201 4.40 26.11 4.78
C GLY A 201 3.40 25.67 5.85
N ILE A 202 3.91 25.24 7.01
CA ILE A 202 3.10 24.94 8.20
C ILE A 202 3.74 25.68 9.38
N ASN A 203 3.01 26.66 9.92
CA ASN A 203 3.43 27.45 11.08
C ASN A 203 2.60 27.09 12.31
N VAL A 204 3.24 27.00 13.47
CA VAL A 204 2.55 26.76 14.74
C VAL A 204 2.26 28.11 15.38
N SER A 205 0.99 28.53 15.39
CA SER A 205 0.60 29.81 16.00
C SER A 205 0.49 29.68 17.53
N ALA A 206 -0.19 28.63 17.99
CA ALA A 206 -0.32 28.24 19.40
C ALA A 206 -0.93 26.85 19.43
N ALA A 207 -0.15 25.81 19.76
CA ALA A 207 -0.64 24.43 19.73
C ALA A 207 -1.96 24.26 20.52
N PRO A 208 -2.98 23.57 19.98
CA PRO A 208 -3.01 22.77 18.74
C PRO A 208 -3.46 23.55 17.48
N THR A 209 -3.29 24.87 17.45
CA THR A 209 -3.64 25.72 16.30
C THR A 209 -2.47 25.87 15.35
N TYR A 210 -2.70 25.53 14.08
CA TYR A 210 -1.72 25.62 13.00
C TYR A 210 -2.22 26.55 11.90
N GLN A 211 -1.26 27.19 11.22
CA GLN A 211 -1.49 27.99 10.01
C GLN A 211 -0.80 27.31 8.84
N ILE A 212 -1.59 26.88 7.86
CA ILE A 212 -1.13 26.21 6.64
C ILE A 212 -1.12 27.25 5.52
N GLN A 213 0.03 27.40 4.90
CA GLN A 213 0.26 28.32 3.78
C GLN A 213 0.09 27.58 2.46
N HIS A 214 -0.47 28.26 1.46
CA HIS A 214 -0.70 27.73 0.10
C HIS A 214 -0.36 28.78 -0.97
N SER A 215 0.79 29.44 -0.80
CA SER A 215 1.25 30.48 -1.72
C SER A 215 1.38 29.97 -3.16
N THR A 216 1.36 30.89 -4.13
CA THR A 216 1.68 30.61 -5.53
C THR A 216 3.19 30.51 -5.81
N ASP A 217 4.00 30.85 -4.82
CA ASP A 217 5.47 30.75 -4.84
C ASP A 217 5.97 29.67 -3.86
N PRO A 218 7.08 28.97 -4.17
CA PRO A 218 7.95 29.12 -5.34
C PRO A 218 7.39 28.45 -6.62
N ILE A 219 8.05 28.71 -7.76
CA ILE A 219 7.70 28.06 -9.04
C ILE A 219 8.24 26.62 -9.06
N ASP A 220 7.43 25.67 -8.64
CA ASP A 220 7.66 24.23 -8.82
C ASP A 220 6.58 23.59 -9.72
N SER A 221 6.73 22.30 -10.03
CA SER A 221 5.82 21.58 -10.95
C SER A 221 4.41 21.33 -10.39
N TRP A 222 4.19 21.59 -9.10
CA TRP A 222 3.04 21.17 -8.28
C TRP A 222 2.43 22.37 -7.55
N ARG A 223 2.96 23.57 -7.80
CA ARG A 223 2.60 24.83 -7.18
C ARG A 223 1.12 25.14 -7.31
N ASN A 224 0.62 25.89 -6.35
CA ASN A 224 -0.66 26.57 -6.50
C ASN A 224 -0.52 27.62 -7.62
N ASN A 225 -1.39 27.56 -8.62
CA ASN A 225 -1.47 28.52 -9.72
C ASN A 225 -2.32 29.75 -9.34
N PHE A 226 -3.22 29.56 -8.37
CA PHE A 226 -4.09 30.57 -7.81
C PHE A 226 -4.39 30.23 -6.35
N LEU A 227 -4.69 31.26 -5.55
CA LEU A 227 -4.93 31.13 -4.11
C LEU A 227 -6.36 30.70 -3.75
N THR A 228 -7.31 30.83 -4.67
CA THR A 228 -8.73 30.58 -4.35
C THR A 228 -8.97 29.08 -4.18
N LEU A 229 -9.20 28.65 -2.93
CA LEU A 229 -9.45 27.25 -2.59
C LEU A 229 -10.91 26.85 -2.83
N ALA A 230 -11.88 27.75 -2.71
CA ALA A 230 -13.30 27.41 -2.85
C ALA A 230 -13.78 27.65 -4.30
N VAL A 231 -14.34 26.62 -4.94
CA VAL A 231 -15.01 26.75 -6.26
C VAL A 231 -16.33 27.53 -6.15
N LYS A 232 -16.98 27.44 -4.99
CA LYS A 232 -18.26 28.10 -4.70
C LYS A 232 -18.29 28.52 -3.24
N ASN A 233 -18.94 29.65 -2.97
CA ASN A 233 -19.06 30.21 -1.62
C ASN A 233 -17.66 30.34 -0.98
N THR A 234 -17.57 30.01 0.30
CA THR A 234 -16.36 30.04 1.09
C THR A 234 -16.29 28.81 1.99
N PHE A 235 -15.12 28.53 2.55
CA PHE A 235 -15.00 27.52 3.60
C PHE A 235 -15.34 28.10 4.98
N GLY A 236 -16.31 27.49 5.66
CA GLY A 236 -16.64 27.79 7.05
C GLY A 236 -15.87 26.91 8.05
N THR A 237 -16.10 27.09 9.34
CA THR A 237 -15.44 26.29 10.41
C THR A 237 -15.82 24.81 10.41
N ALA A 238 -16.81 24.40 9.62
CA ALA A 238 -17.17 23.00 9.40
C ALA A 238 -16.26 22.30 8.38
N ALA A 239 -15.45 23.02 7.60
CA ALA A 239 -14.49 22.41 6.68
C ALA A 239 -13.27 21.88 7.43
N ALA A 240 -12.62 20.89 6.83
CA ALA A 240 -11.43 20.24 7.36
C ALA A 240 -10.31 20.18 6.31
N VAL A 241 -9.08 20.05 6.79
CA VAL A 241 -7.90 19.77 5.97
C VAL A 241 -7.43 18.35 6.26
N SER A 242 -7.22 17.56 5.21
CA SER A 242 -6.79 16.17 5.34
C SER A 242 -5.60 15.89 4.44
N GLY A 243 -4.67 15.10 4.95
CA GLY A 243 -3.63 14.49 4.13
C GLY A 243 -4.24 13.44 3.19
N ILE A 244 -3.54 13.14 2.11
CA ILE A 244 -3.91 12.10 1.16
C ILE A 244 -3.09 10.85 1.48
N GLU A 245 -3.78 9.72 1.67
CA GLU A 245 -3.18 8.41 1.91
C GLU A 245 -3.25 7.57 0.64
N THR A 246 -2.13 6.96 0.26
CA THR A 246 -2.06 6.07 -0.91
C THR A 246 -1.41 4.75 -0.55
N HIS A 247 -2.14 3.66 -0.80
CA HIS A 247 -1.61 2.31 -0.73
C HIS A 247 -1.30 1.79 -2.14
N THR A 248 -0.04 1.46 -2.38
CA THR A 248 0.43 0.90 -3.66
C THR A 248 0.85 -0.55 -3.46
N TYR A 249 0.18 -1.45 -4.18
CA TYR A 249 0.43 -2.89 -4.22
C TYR A 249 1.20 -3.26 -5.48
N PHE A 250 2.30 -4.00 -5.32
CA PHE A 250 3.19 -4.37 -6.44
C PHE A 250 3.96 -5.66 -6.12
N ILE A 251 4.49 -6.32 -7.14
CA ILE A 251 5.33 -7.51 -6.97
C ILE A 251 6.80 -7.08 -6.94
N ALA A 252 7.52 -7.52 -5.90
CA ALA A 252 8.96 -7.32 -5.76
C ALA A 252 9.60 -8.56 -5.12
N PRO A 253 10.93 -8.75 -5.21
CA PRO A 253 11.63 -9.82 -4.50
C PRO A 253 11.28 -9.79 -3.00
N GLY A 254 10.91 -10.95 -2.45
CA GLY A 254 10.58 -11.09 -1.04
C GLY A 254 11.83 -11.14 -0.14
N THR A 255 11.62 -11.37 1.15
CA THR A 255 12.70 -11.58 2.11
C THR A 255 12.98 -13.08 2.26
N GLY A 256 14.23 -13.48 2.07
CA GLY A 256 14.70 -14.86 2.24
C GLY A 256 15.03 -15.60 0.93
N GLN A 257 15.44 -16.87 1.07
CA GLN A 257 15.77 -17.76 -0.04
C GLN A 257 14.98 -19.07 0.08
N ASN A 258 14.56 -19.62 -1.07
CA ASN A 258 13.98 -20.95 -1.12
C ASN A 258 15.10 -22.02 -1.04
N ASN A 259 14.72 -23.30 -1.04
CA ASN A 259 15.66 -24.44 -1.00
C ASN A 259 16.58 -24.54 -2.24
N ARG A 260 16.43 -23.66 -3.23
CA ARG A 260 17.27 -23.55 -4.43
C ARG A 260 18.19 -22.32 -4.41
N GLY A 261 18.11 -21.48 -3.37
CA GLY A 261 18.87 -20.24 -3.27
C GLY A 261 18.22 -19.02 -3.95
N ASP A 262 17.05 -19.20 -4.57
CA ASP A 262 16.34 -18.09 -5.23
C ASP A 262 15.54 -17.27 -4.22
N THR A 263 15.46 -15.97 -4.46
CA THR A 263 14.57 -15.07 -3.72
C THR A 263 13.15 -15.18 -4.29
N PRO A 264 12.18 -15.73 -3.55
CA PRO A 264 10.81 -15.83 -4.04
C PRO A 264 10.20 -14.43 -4.21
N LEU A 265 9.29 -14.28 -5.18
CA LEU A 265 8.53 -13.05 -5.34
C LEU A 265 7.46 -12.92 -4.26
N ALA A 266 7.21 -11.68 -3.83
CA ALA A 266 6.19 -11.36 -2.84
C ALA A 266 5.33 -10.19 -3.31
N LEU A 267 4.10 -10.14 -2.81
CA LEU A 267 3.27 -8.95 -2.89
C LEU A 267 3.71 -7.96 -1.81
N TRP A 268 4.11 -6.77 -2.23
CA TRP A 268 4.46 -5.66 -1.37
C TRP A 268 3.33 -4.64 -1.32
N ARG A 269 3.19 -3.99 -0.16
CA ARG A 269 2.35 -2.80 0.03
C ARG A 269 3.24 -1.66 0.49
N LYS A 270 3.27 -0.58 -0.28
CA LYS A 270 3.76 0.72 0.17
C LYS A 270 2.57 1.52 0.71
N SER A 271 2.74 2.09 1.89
CA SER A 271 1.81 3.04 2.50
C SER A 271 2.44 4.42 2.60
#